data_AF-A0A2M9KQF4-F1
#
_entry.id   AF-A0A2M9KQF4-F1
#
_cell.length_a   1.000
_cell.length_b   1.000
_cell.length_c   1.000
_cell.angle_alpha   90.00
_cell.angle_beta   90.00
_cell.angle_gamma   90.00
#
_symmetry.space_group_name_H-M   'P 1'
#
loop_
_entity.id
_entity.type
_entity.pdbx_description
1 polymer ?
#
loop_
_entity_poly.entity_id
_entity_poly.type
_entity_poly.pdbx_seq_one_letter_code
_entity_poly.pdbx_strand_id
1 'polypeptide(L)'
;MTAVSELAALGEPVLAVADPARRLLAVACADPYGEATTLGLFATGDRPRLLRRIDCPHHVNALAFHPSSPLLAVGVGDYDGGYHFEGQLLLVNLDNAAERAMFAETWGRQVLAAQWLDRTRLRLHLAPHDDDEDEAAHHDAHVVVLEHPNWTAALGRSVPDERLQGPRIRYPRQDHRAAARRLTARLLVPPAHRHD
;
A
#
# COMPACT_ATOMS: atom_id res chain seq x y z
N MET A 1 -16.51 19.71 -6.60
CA MET A 1 -15.94 18.47 -7.18
C MET A 1 -16.42 17.30 -6.33
N THR A 2 -16.83 16.19 -6.92
CA THR A 2 -17.25 14.99 -6.15
C THR A 2 -16.06 14.07 -5.92
N ALA A 3 -16.11 13.20 -4.90
CA ALA A 3 -15.06 12.19 -4.68
C ALA A 3 -14.79 11.29 -5.90
N VAL A 4 -15.82 11.03 -6.71
CA VAL A 4 -15.69 10.25 -7.94
C VAL A 4 -14.89 11.01 -9.00
N SER A 5 -15.15 12.32 -9.17
CA SER A 5 -14.35 13.16 -10.08
C SER A 5 -12.91 13.33 -9.58
N GLU A 6 -12.72 13.46 -8.26
CA GLU A 6 -11.41 13.50 -7.63
C GLU A 6 -10.63 12.20 -7.88
N LEU A 7 -11.27 11.04 -7.68
CA LEU A 7 -10.66 9.74 -7.97
C LEU A 7 -10.29 9.62 -9.45
N ALA A 8 -11.18 10.00 -10.36
CA ALA A 8 -10.91 9.96 -11.79
C ALA A 8 -9.71 10.83 -12.20
N ALA A 9 -9.49 11.95 -11.50
CA ALA A 9 -8.32 12.80 -11.70
C ALA A 9 -7.01 12.19 -11.15
N LEU A 10 -7.09 11.25 -10.22
CA LEU A 10 -5.92 10.50 -9.73
C LEU A 10 -5.54 9.35 -10.65
N GLY A 11 -6.50 8.77 -11.37
CA GLY A 11 -6.27 7.68 -12.32
C GLY A 11 -7.18 6.48 -12.08
N GLU A 12 -6.80 5.33 -12.66
CA GLU A 12 -7.56 4.10 -12.54
C GLU A 12 -7.29 3.42 -11.18
N PRO A 13 -8.30 3.13 -10.35
CA PRO A 13 -8.07 2.47 -9.07
C PRO A 13 -7.59 1.02 -9.26
N VAL A 14 -6.41 0.71 -8.74
CA VAL A 14 -5.80 -0.63 -8.84
C VAL A 14 -5.77 -1.41 -7.54
N LEU A 15 -5.70 -0.71 -6.42
CA LEU A 15 -5.74 -1.28 -5.08
C LEU A 15 -6.51 -0.33 -4.17
N ALA A 16 -7.41 -0.86 -3.34
CA ALA A 16 -8.13 -0.04 -2.37
C ALA A 16 -8.35 -0.80 -1.07
N VAL A 17 -8.14 -0.11 0.06
CA VAL A 17 -8.37 -0.64 1.41
C VAL A 17 -9.15 0.39 2.20
N ALA A 18 -10.20 -0.07 2.89
CA ALA A 18 -11.04 0.77 3.72
C ALA A 18 -10.68 0.62 5.20
N ASP A 19 -10.85 1.70 5.94
CA ASP A 19 -10.90 1.71 7.41
C ASP A 19 -12.27 2.22 7.84
N PRO A 20 -13.23 1.31 8.07
CA PRO A 20 -14.59 1.69 8.46
C PRO A 20 -14.63 2.42 9.81
N ALA A 21 -13.72 2.11 10.74
CA ALA A 21 -13.70 2.71 12.06
C ALA A 21 -13.36 4.20 11.99
N ARG A 22 -12.42 4.56 11.12
CA ARG A 22 -12.03 5.96 10.87
C ARG A 22 -12.78 6.60 9.71
N ARG A 23 -13.64 5.84 9.02
CA ARG A 23 -14.33 6.23 7.78
C ARG A 23 -13.36 6.70 6.70
N LEU A 24 -12.24 6.00 6.54
CA LEU A 24 -11.24 6.30 5.52
C LEU A 24 -11.21 5.25 4.42
N LEU A 25 -10.74 5.66 3.25
CA LEU A 25 -10.44 4.78 2.13
C LEU A 25 -9.12 5.21 1.51
N ALA A 26 -8.16 4.30 1.44
CA ALA A 26 -6.91 4.48 0.73
C ALA A 26 -7.01 3.79 -0.64
N VAL A 27 -6.62 4.47 -1.71
CA VAL A 27 -6.74 3.98 -3.09
C VAL A 27 -5.45 4.26 -3.86
N ALA A 28 -4.73 3.22 -4.27
CA ALA A 28 -3.68 3.34 -5.26
C ALA A 28 -4.31 3.45 -6.66
N CYS A 29 -3.84 4.41 -7.44
CA CYS A 29 -4.35 4.74 -8.76
C CYS A 29 -3.22 4.63 -9.78
N ALA A 30 -3.48 3.90 -10.86
CA ALA A 30 -2.61 3.82 -12.03
C ALA A 30 -2.86 4.98 -12.98
N ASP A 31 -1.77 5.50 -13.53
CA ASP A 31 -1.80 6.43 -14.64
C ASP A 31 -2.13 5.71 -15.98
N PRO A 32 -2.20 6.43 -17.12
CA PRO A 32 -2.49 5.82 -18.42
C PRO A 32 -1.46 4.78 -18.90
N TYR A 33 -0.25 4.76 -18.34
CA TYR A 33 0.79 3.78 -18.65
C TYR A 33 0.74 2.56 -17.74
N GLY A 34 -0.15 2.59 -16.72
CA GLY A 34 -0.34 1.50 -15.77
C GLY A 34 0.42 1.69 -14.46
N GLU A 35 1.14 2.80 -14.30
CA GLU A 35 2.00 3.07 -13.14
C GLU A 35 1.16 3.53 -11.94
N ALA A 36 1.02 2.67 -10.92
CA ALA A 36 0.28 2.96 -9.70
C ALA A 36 1.11 3.65 -8.62
N THR A 37 1.75 4.75 -8.97
CA THR A 37 2.58 5.55 -8.06
C THR A 37 1.79 6.62 -7.31
N THR A 38 0.48 6.76 -7.57
CA THR A 38 -0.37 7.76 -6.90
C THR A 38 -1.31 7.11 -5.88
N LEU A 39 -1.30 7.59 -4.64
CA LEU A 39 -2.19 7.17 -3.56
C LEU A 39 -3.18 8.30 -3.19
N GLY A 40 -4.47 8.02 -3.30
CA GLY A 40 -5.54 8.88 -2.81
C GLY A 40 -6.05 8.41 -1.45
N LEU A 41 -6.09 9.31 -0.46
CA LEU A 41 -6.76 9.09 0.82
C LEU A 41 -8.09 9.85 0.83
N PHE A 42 -9.19 9.14 1.00
CA PHE A 42 -10.54 9.70 0.98
C PHE A 42 -11.21 9.58 2.35
N ALA A 43 -11.98 10.60 2.71
CA ALA A 43 -13.04 10.45 3.69
C ALA A 43 -14.23 9.74 3.03
N THR A 44 -14.88 8.88 3.78
CA THR A 44 -16.09 8.14 3.38
C THR A 44 -17.28 8.53 4.26
N GLY A 45 -18.49 8.09 3.88
CA GLY A 45 -19.75 8.42 4.57
C GLY A 45 -20.68 9.23 3.67
N ASP A 46 -21.49 10.11 4.25
CA ASP A 46 -22.55 10.81 3.52
C ASP A 46 -22.02 11.81 2.47
N ARG A 47 -20.82 12.35 2.70
CA ARG A 47 -20.12 13.28 1.80
C ARG A 47 -18.68 12.83 1.58
N PRO A 48 -18.46 11.79 0.76
CA PRO A 48 -17.11 11.35 0.44
C PRO A 48 -16.35 12.47 -0.25
N ARG A 49 -15.05 12.59 0.05
CA ARG A 49 -14.14 13.56 -0.58
C ARG A 49 -12.70 13.11 -0.46
N LEU A 50 -11.86 13.54 -1.40
CA LEU A 50 -10.42 13.41 -1.30
C LEU A 50 -9.91 14.26 -0.12
N LEU A 51 -9.12 13.64 0.76
CA LEU A 51 -8.41 14.32 1.83
C LEU A 51 -6.99 14.65 1.40
N ARG A 52 -6.34 13.74 0.68
CA ARG A 52 -4.94 13.87 0.32
C ARG A 52 -4.57 13.04 -0.90
N ARG A 53 -3.69 13.59 -1.74
CA ARG A 53 -2.90 12.87 -2.74
C ARG A 53 -1.49 12.68 -2.19
N ILE A 54 -0.96 11.48 -2.33
CA ILE A 54 0.41 11.10 -1.97
C ILE A 54 1.05 10.51 -3.21
N ASP A 55 2.21 11.04 -3.60
CA ASP A 55 3.00 10.50 -4.70
C ASP A 55 4.06 9.55 -4.11
N CYS A 56 4.04 8.30 -4.53
CA CYS A 56 4.94 7.24 -4.08
C CYS A 56 6.12 7.09 -5.05
N PRO A 57 7.31 6.70 -4.55
CA PRO A 57 8.50 6.56 -5.38
C PRO A 57 8.48 5.34 -6.32
N HIS A 58 7.61 4.36 -6.05
CA HIS A 58 7.42 3.15 -6.85
C HIS A 58 5.93 2.77 -6.88
N HIS A 59 5.58 1.78 -7.70
CA HIS A 59 4.24 1.20 -7.77
C HIS A 59 3.76 0.74 -6.39
N VAL A 60 2.54 1.12 -6.03
CA VAL A 60 1.91 0.74 -4.76
C VAL A 60 1.29 -0.64 -4.89
N ASN A 61 1.87 -1.61 -4.19
CA ASN A 61 1.44 -3.01 -4.21
C ASN A 61 0.63 -3.40 -2.97
N ALA A 62 0.80 -2.67 -1.86
CA ALA A 62 0.20 -3.03 -0.59
C ALA A 62 -0.26 -1.81 0.21
N LEU A 63 -1.41 -1.94 0.86
CA LEU A 63 -1.98 -0.93 1.76
C LEU A 63 -2.53 -1.63 3.01
N ALA A 64 -2.20 -1.12 4.19
CA ALA A 64 -2.76 -1.63 5.45
C ALA A 64 -2.89 -0.54 6.51
N PHE A 65 -4.13 -0.19 6.87
CA PHE A 65 -4.39 0.70 8.00
C PHE A 65 -4.03 0.02 9.31
N HIS A 66 -3.26 0.71 10.14
CA HIS A 66 -2.91 0.23 11.46
C HIS A 66 -4.18 0.13 12.33
N PRO A 67 -4.33 -0.94 13.15
CA PRO A 67 -5.57 -1.19 13.87
C PRO A 67 -5.98 -0.08 14.85
N SER A 68 -5.03 0.53 15.58
CA SER A 68 -5.33 1.56 16.60
C SER A 68 -4.71 2.94 16.36
N SER A 69 -3.46 3.00 15.93
CA SER A 69 -2.73 4.24 15.59
C SER A 69 -3.13 4.85 14.23
N PRO A 70 -2.96 6.16 14.03
CA PRO A 70 -3.26 6.87 12.78
C PRO A 70 -2.15 6.64 11.74
N LEU A 71 -1.94 5.39 11.35
CA LEU A 71 -0.90 4.99 10.40
C LEU A 71 -1.49 4.17 9.26
N LEU A 72 -0.94 4.38 8.07
CA LEU A 72 -1.12 3.54 6.91
C LEU A 72 0.25 2.99 6.51
N ALA A 73 0.38 1.66 6.51
CA ALA A 73 1.51 0.99 5.88
C ALA A 73 1.26 0.93 4.38
N VAL A 74 2.22 1.41 3.59
CA VAL A 74 2.20 1.40 2.13
C VAL A 74 3.42 0.63 1.65
N GLY A 75 3.18 -0.54 1.06
CA GLY A 75 4.23 -1.31 0.41
C GLY A 75 4.35 -0.89 -1.05
N VAL A 76 5.55 -0.49 -1.44
CA VAL A 76 5.86 -0.06 -2.80
C VAL A 76 7.01 -0.86 -3.39
N GLY A 77 7.09 -0.91 -4.71
CA GLY A 77 8.25 -1.46 -5.41
C GLY A 77 7.92 -2.07 -6.75
N ASP A 78 8.96 -2.25 -7.57
CA ASP A 78 8.87 -2.73 -8.94
C ASP A 78 10.07 -3.60 -9.29
N TYR A 79 9.93 -4.37 -10.37
CA TYR A 79 11.05 -5.03 -11.01
C TYR A 79 11.69 -4.04 -11.99
N ASP A 80 13.01 -3.89 -11.94
CA ASP A 80 13.75 -2.92 -12.76
C ASP A 80 13.78 -3.26 -14.26
N GLY A 81 13.30 -4.46 -14.63
CA GLY A 81 13.34 -4.97 -16.00
C GLY A 81 14.65 -5.67 -16.35
N GLY A 82 15.60 -5.70 -15.42
CA GLY A 82 16.91 -6.32 -15.54
C GLY A 82 16.98 -7.58 -14.70
N TYR A 83 17.16 -7.40 -13.39
CA TYR A 83 17.17 -8.52 -12.47
C TYR A 83 16.72 -8.17 -11.05
N HIS A 84 16.62 -6.90 -10.67
CA HIS A 84 16.35 -6.50 -9.29
C HIS A 84 14.88 -6.21 -9.01
N PHE A 85 14.42 -6.61 -7.82
CA PHE A 85 13.14 -6.21 -7.25
C PHE A 85 13.32 -5.14 -6.18
N GLU A 86 13.17 -3.88 -6.58
CA GLU A 86 13.40 -2.73 -5.72
C GLU A 86 12.12 -2.27 -5.02
N GLY A 87 12.24 -1.59 -3.88
CA GLY A 87 11.09 -1.01 -3.22
C GLY A 87 11.30 -0.63 -1.77
N GLN A 88 10.20 -0.22 -1.13
CA GLN A 88 10.20 0.24 0.25
C GLN A 88 8.90 -0.11 0.97
N LEU A 89 8.99 -0.20 2.30
CA LEU A 89 7.84 -0.01 3.17
C LEU A 89 7.79 1.46 3.61
N LEU A 90 6.72 2.17 3.26
CA LEU A 90 6.44 3.51 3.76
C LEU A 90 5.43 3.44 4.90
N LEU A 91 5.67 4.20 5.97
CA LEU A 91 4.66 4.49 6.99
C LEU A 91 4.18 5.93 6.83
N VAL A 92 2.91 6.09 6.48
CA VAL A 92 2.24 7.38 6.35
C VAL A 92 1.47 7.66 7.63
N ASN A 93 1.78 8.76 8.31
CA ASN A 93 1.01 9.25 9.44
C ASN A 93 -0.22 10.00 8.93
N LEU A 94 -1.42 9.58 9.32
CA LEU A 94 -2.67 10.11 8.78
C LEU A 94 -3.03 11.49 9.31
N ASP A 95 -2.49 11.87 10.48
CA ASP A 95 -2.80 13.16 11.12
C ASP A 95 -1.97 14.30 10.53
N ASN A 96 -0.69 14.04 10.27
CA ASN A 96 0.26 15.07 9.81
C ASN A 96 0.88 14.80 8.43
N ALA A 97 0.60 13.63 7.84
CA ALA A 97 1.16 13.15 6.57
C ALA A 97 2.68 13.11 6.49
N ALA A 98 3.34 12.97 7.63
CA ALA A 98 4.72 12.57 7.62
C ALA A 98 4.84 11.15 7.05
N GLU A 99 5.74 10.99 6.09
CA GLU A 99 6.06 9.72 5.45
C GLU A 99 7.45 9.27 5.87
N ARG A 100 7.61 7.98 6.14
CA ARG A 100 8.90 7.40 6.53
C ARG A 100 9.12 6.11 5.78
N ALA A 101 10.20 6.04 5.01
CA ALA A 101 10.73 4.79 4.47
C ALA A 101 11.36 3.98 5.61
N MET A 102 11.03 2.70 5.69
CA MET A 102 11.41 1.85 6.83
C MET A 102 12.66 1.01 6.58
N PHE A 103 12.89 0.55 5.35
CA PHE A 103 14.08 -0.27 5.05
C PHE A 103 15.31 0.62 5.05
N ALA A 104 16.38 0.15 5.70
CA ALA A 104 17.62 0.88 5.86
C ALA A 104 18.26 1.19 4.49
N GLU A 105 18.32 0.18 3.62
CA GLU A 105 18.88 0.30 2.28
C GLU A 105 17.98 1.13 1.35
N THR A 106 18.62 1.94 0.51
CA THR A 106 17.93 2.84 -0.43
C THR A 106 17.15 2.06 -1.48
N TRP A 107 17.78 1.08 -2.12
CA TRP A 107 17.14 0.20 -3.11
C TRP A 107 16.09 -0.72 -2.46
N GLY A 108 16.32 -1.09 -1.20
CA GLY A 108 15.37 -1.84 -0.39
C GLY A 108 14.94 -3.14 -1.04
N ARG A 109 13.63 -3.38 -1.10
CA ARG A 109 13.05 -4.63 -1.60
C ARG A 109 11.59 -4.41 -1.98
N GLN A 110 11.16 -4.96 -3.11
CA GLN A 110 9.77 -4.87 -3.52
C GLN A 110 8.83 -5.48 -2.46
N VAL A 111 7.93 -4.65 -1.91
CA VAL A 111 6.87 -5.12 -1.00
C VAL A 111 5.69 -5.57 -1.85
N LEU A 112 5.26 -6.83 -1.70
CA LEU A 112 4.16 -7.43 -2.45
C LEU A 112 2.83 -7.40 -1.69
N ALA A 113 2.89 -7.50 -0.35
CA ALA A 113 1.71 -7.41 0.51
C ALA A 113 2.09 -6.97 1.93
N ALA A 114 1.15 -6.36 2.63
CA ALA A 114 1.30 -5.90 4.00
C ALA A 114 0.03 -6.19 4.81
N GLN A 115 0.19 -6.68 6.04
CA GLN A 115 -0.93 -6.98 6.93
C GLN A 115 -0.52 -6.77 8.38
N TRP A 116 -1.24 -5.90 9.09
CA TRP A 116 -1.16 -5.82 10.55
C TRP A 116 -1.74 -7.09 11.16
N LEU A 117 -0.91 -7.82 11.92
CA LEU A 117 -1.35 -8.99 12.69
C LEU A 117 -1.98 -8.55 14.01
N ASP A 118 -1.46 -7.47 14.57
CA ASP A 118 -1.97 -6.77 15.75
C ASP A 118 -1.38 -5.35 15.80
N ARG A 119 -1.37 -4.72 16.97
CA ARG A 119 -0.90 -3.34 17.19
C ARG A 119 0.63 -3.19 17.14
N THR A 120 1.39 -4.27 17.20
CA THR A 120 2.85 -4.22 17.23
C THR A 120 3.49 -5.00 16.10
N ARG A 121 2.78 -5.95 15.49
CA ARG A 121 3.33 -6.84 14.44
C ARG A 121 2.74 -6.55 13.07
N LEU A 122 3.62 -6.30 12.11
CA LEU A 122 3.31 -6.12 10.68
C LEU A 122 3.92 -7.26 9.89
N ARG A 123 3.08 -8.06 9.23
CA ARG A 123 3.53 -9.07 8.27
C ARG A 123 3.71 -8.42 6.89
N LEU A 124 4.82 -8.72 6.24
CA LEU A 124 5.11 -8.38 4.87
C LEU A 124 5.32 -9.64 4.04
N HIS A 125 4.93 -9.57 2.77
CA HIS A 125 5.46 -10.44 1.72
C HIS A 125 6.38 -9.58 0.86
N LEU A 126 7.62 -10.01 0.69
CA LEU A 126 8.65 -9.31 -0.07
C LEU A 126 9.04 -10.16 -1.26
N ALA A 127 9.24 -9.59 -2.44
CA ALA A 127 9.85 -10.32 -3.54
C ALA A 127 11.28 -10.77 -3.14
N PRO A 128 11.89 -11.77 -3.80
CA PRO A 128 13.35 -11.96 -3.77
C PRO A 128 14.13 -10.66 -4.06
N HIS A 129 15.43 -10.62 -3.79
CA HIS A 129 16.23 -9.42 -4.14
C HIS A 129 16.36 -9.27 -5.64
N ASP A 130 16.56 -10.40 -6.31
CA ASP A 130 16.71 -10.50 -7.74
C ASP A 130 16.17 -11.84 -8.26
N ASP A 131 16.16 -11.98 -9.59
CA ASP A 131 15.86 -13.22 -10.31
C ASP A 131 17.08 -13.78 -11.07
N ASP A 132 18.31 -13.36 -10.71
CA ASP A 132 19.52 -13.82 -11.37
C ASP A 132 19.71 -15.32 -11.13
N GLU A 133 19.75 -16.09 -12.22
CA GLU A 133 19.70 -17.56 -12.22
C GLU A 133 18.52 -18.18 -11.42
N ASP A 134 17.46 -17.40 -11.14
CA ASP A 134 16.32 -17.78 -10.29
C ASP A 134 14.98 -17.31 -10.88
N GLU A 135 14.53 -17.99 -11.93
CA GLU A 135 13.23 -17.71 -12.57
C GLU A 135 12.03 -17.84 -11.61
N ALA A 136 12.16 -18.62 -10.53
CA ALA A 136 11.08 -18.77 -9.55
C ALA A 136 10.83 -17.48 -8.78
N ALA A 137 11.77 -16.53 -8.78
CA ALA A 137 11.70 -15.30 -8.01
C ALA A 137 10.48 -14.43 -8.34
N HIS A 138 10.04 -14.42 -9.60
CA HIS A 138 8.83 -13.69 -10.04
C HIS A 138 7.53 -14.16 -9.41
N HIS A 139 7.57 -15.31 -8.76
CA HIS A 139 6.38 -15.98 -8.28
C HIS A 139 6.50 -16.40 -6.82
N ASP A 140 7.59 -16.03 -6.16
CA ASP A 140 7.85 -16.35 -4.77
C ASP A 140 7.88 -15.07 -3.94
N ALA A 141 7.77 -15.24 -2.63
CA ALA A 141 7.94 -14.16 -1.68
C ALA A 141 8.61 -14.65 -0.39
N HIS A 142 9.33 -13.76 0.28
CA HIS A 142 9.75 -13.95 1.65
C HIS A 142 8.69 -13.42 2.60
N VAL A 143 8.30 -14.22 3.59
CA VAL A 143 7.35 -13.81 4.63
C VAL A 143 8.10 -13.27 5.84
N VAL A 144 7.94 -11.98 6.11
CA VAL A 144 8.63 -11.29 7.20
C VAL A 144 7.62 -10.75 8.19
N VAL A 145 7.91 -10.84 9.48
CA VAL A 145 7.11 -10.15 10.51
C VAL A 145 8.00 -9.15 11.23
N LEU A 146 7.72 -7.87 11.00
CA LEU A 146 8.34 -6.79 11.72
C LEU A 146 7.55 -6.52 13.00
N GLU A 147 8.27 -6.31 14.10
CA GLU A 147 7.68 -5.99 15.38
C GLU A 147 8.23 -4.66 15.89
N HIS A 148 7.33 -3.76 16.29
CA HIS A 148 7.69 -2.51 16.92
C HIS A 148 6.61 -2.14 17.96
N PRO A 149 6.99 -1.81 19.21
CA PRO A 149 6.01 -1.55 20.27
C PRO A 149 5.23 -0.25 20.04
N ASN A 150 5.81 0.71 19.32
CA ASN A 150 5.16 1.97 19.00
C ASN A 150 5.49 2.45 17.57
N TRP A 151 4.70 2.01 16.59
CA TRP A 151 4.94 2.35 15.19
C TRP A 151 4.89 3.86 14.86
N THR A 152 4.22 4.68 15.67
CA THR A 152 4.22 6.14 15.44
C THR A 152 5.58 6.75 15.79
N ALA A 153 6.33 6.16 16.70
CA ALA A 153 7.68 6.59 17.10
C ALA A 153 8.81 5.88 16.33
N ALA A 154 8.51 4.90 15.47
CA ALA A 154 9.53 4.16 14.72
C ALA A 154 10.38 5.12 13.85
N LEU A 155 11.71 4.98 13.91
CA LEU A 155 12.60 5.78 13.09
C LEU A 155 12.55 5.29 11.63
N GLY A 156 12.63 6.22 10.68
CA GLY A 156 12.85 5.85 9.27
C GLY A 156 14.20 5.17 9.10
N ARG A 157 14.34 4.35 8.06
CA ARG A 157 15.58 3.63 7.71
C ARG A 157 16.12 2.75 8.84
N SER A 158 15.23 2.18 9.64
CA SER A 158 15.59 1.42 10.85
C SER A 158 15.53 -0.09 10.71
N VAL A 159 14.99 -0.61 9.61
CA VAL A 159 14.86 -2.05 9.36
C VAL A 159 16.01 -2.48 8.44
N PRO A 160 17.04 -3.14 8.97
CA PRO A 160 18.17 -3.58 8.16
C PRO A 160 17.80 -4.83 7.36
N ASP A 161 18.57 -5.13 6.32
CA ASP A 161 18.24 -6.19 5.37
C ASP A 161 18.17 -7.59 6.00
N GLU A 162 19.00 -7.87 7.01
CA GLU A 162 19.01 -9.18 7.69
C GLU A 162 17.65 -9.48 8.35
N ARG A 163 16.88 -8.43 8.70
CA ARG A 163 15.53 -8.54 9.25
C ARG A 163 14.46 -8.82 8.17
N LEU A 164 14.82 -8.71 6.90
CA LEU A 164 13.96 -8.97 5.74
C LEU A 164 14.14 -10.40 5.18
N GLN A 165 15.02 -11.20 5.76
CA GLN A 165 15.33 -12.57 5.32
C GLN A 165 14.38 -13.61 5.95
N GLY A 166 13.09 -13.52 5.60
CA GLY A 166 12.08 -14.50 6.03
C GLY A 166 12.10 -15.82 5.24
N PRO A 167 11.32 -16.84 5.63
CA PRO A 167 11.12 -18.03 4.80
C PRO A 167 10.53 -17.68 3.43
N ARG A 168 11.03 -18.33 2.38
CA ARG A 168 10.55 -18.19 1.00
C ARG A 168 9.37 -19.13 0.74
N ILE A 169 8.33 -18.61 0.12
CA ILE A 169 7.11 -19.34 -0.24
C ILE A 169 6.68 -19.02 -1.66
N ARG A 170 5.89 -19.90 -2.28
CA ARG A 170 5.19 -19.58 -3.51
C ARG A 170 4.14 -18.49 -3.23
N TYR A 171 4.16 -17.43 -4.02
CA TYR A 171 3.27 -16.28 -3.89
C TYR A 171 2.83 -15.74 -5.26
N PRO A 172 1.73 -16.27 -5.84
CA PRO A 172 1.17 -15.72 -7.06
C PRO A 172 0.68 -14.28 -6.86
N ARG A 173 1.24 -13.34 -7.61
CA ARG A 173 0.83 -11.92 -7.59
C ARG A 173 -0.62 -11.82 -8.08
N GLN A 174 -1.49 -11.18 -7.30
CA GLN A 174 -2.93 -11.06 -7.60
C GLN A 174 -3.23 -9.71 -8.26
N ASP A 175 -4.16 -9.70 -9.23
CA ASP A 175 -4.72 -8.46 -9.75
C ASP A 175 -5.86 -7.96 -8.84
N HIS A 176 -5.68 -6.78 -8.25
CA HIS A 176 -6.63 -6.18 -7.32
C HIS A 176 -7.57 -5.16 -7.97
N ARG A 177 -7.43 -4.85 -9.27
CA ARG A 177 -8.19 -3.78 -9.96
C ARG A 177 -9.70 -3.96 -9.85
N ALA A 178 -10.19 -5.17 -10.10
CA ALA A 178 -11.62 -5.45 -10.02
C ALA A 178 -12.18 -5.25 -8.60
N ALA A 179 -11.42 -5.62 -7.57
CA ALA A 179 -11.81 -5.41 -6.18
C ALA A 179 -11.77 -3.93 -5.80
N ALA A 180 -10.72 -3.21 -6.23
CA ALA A 180 -10.57 -1.78 -5.99
C ALA A 180 -11.74 -0.98 -6.58
N ARG A 181 -12.07 -1.21 -7.86
CA ARG A 181 -13.21 -0.57 -8.54
C ARG A 181 -14.53 -0.81 -7.81
N ARG A 182 -14.79 -2.04 -7.36
CA ARG A 182 -16.01 -2.35 -6.58
C ARG A 182 -16.03 -1.60 -5.25
N LEU A 183 -14.90 -1.55 -4.54
CA LEU A 183 -14.81 -0.90 -3.25
C LEU A 183 -14.98 0.62 -3.35
N THR A 184 -14.31 1.26 -4.32
CA THR A 184 -14.42 2.71 -4.54
C THR A 184 -15.83 3.09 -4.99
N ALA A 185 -16.44 2.33 -5.90
CA ALA A 185 -17.84 2.55 -6.31
C ALA A 185 -18.80 2.47 -5.11
N ARG A 186 -18.58 1.52 -4.19
CA ARG A 186 -19.43 1.36 -3.00
C ARG A 186 -19.28 2.51 -1.99
N LEU A 187 -18.08 3.06 -1.82
CA LEU A 187 -17.78 3.97 -0.71
C LEU A 187 -17.70 5.45 -1.11
N LEU A 188 -17.51 5.75 -2.39
CA LEU A 188 -17.36 7.12 -2.89
C LEU A 188 -18.56 7.60 -3.71
N VAL A 189 -19.46 6.69 -4.10
CA VAL A 189 -20.73 7.06 -4.76
C VAL A 189 -21.81 7.18 -3.68
N PRO A 190 -22.41 8.37 -3.48
CA PRO A 190 -23.52 8.53 -2.54
C PRO A 190 -24.70 7.64 -2.96
N PRO A 191 -25.46 7.05 -2.01
CA PRO A 191 -26.70 6.39 -2.35
C PRO A 191 -27.65 7.40 -3.01
N ALA A 192 -28.26 7.02 -4.13
CA ALA A 192 -29.26 7.85 -4.79
C ALA A 192 -30.35 8.21 -3.77
N HIS A 193 -30.55 9.51 -3.54
CA HIS A 193 -31.64 9.96 -2.68
C HIS A 193 -32.95 9.45 -3.28
N ARG A 194 -33.62 8.54 -2.57
CA ARG A 194 -35.03 8.25 -2.85
C ARG A 194 -35.80 9.49 -2.42
N HIS A 195 -36.35 10.19 -3.41
CA HIS A 195 -37.44 11.12 -3.15
C HIS A 195 -38.66 10.27 -2.81
N ASP A 196 -39.02 10.26 -1.52
CA ASP A 196 -40.36 9.90 -1.07
C ASP A 196 -41.25 11.16 -1.11
#